data_AF-A0A4U7CSL2-F1
#
_entry.id   AF-A0A4U7CSL2-F1
#
_cell.length_a   1.000
_cell.length_b   1.000
_cell.length_c   1.000
_cell.angle_alpha   90.00
_cell.angle_beta   90.00
_cell.angle_gamma   90.00
#
_symmetry.space_group_name_H-M   'P 1'
#
loop_
_entity.id
_entity.type
_entity.pdbx_description
1 polymer ?
#
loop_
_entity_poly.entity_id
_entity_poly.type
_entity_poly.pdbx_seq_one_letter_code
_entity_poly.pdbx_strand_id
1 'polypeptide(L)'
;MRFSRDRRGQSVVVGTVILFGFLIVALSLYQVQVVPQENGQTEFEHFEEVQNDLVELRNGISSAGSSERPQFVDVKLGTSYRTRTFTTNPPDPAGTLRTSDAYPITITDDSDTTVNVSTRFIEYRPRYNEIESGSTWYDNSVLYLDETNSNRPAVIIEDQNILVDNDTLRLTAVQNDFSASGTRRVAVEIYPTTNATNLSELNGTLDIRIPTRLGSGDSYWNESIENGSITYQGMNDSAYPSSSEVSALLLQADSPDNVTVNSVGIQSEPTGETAKNNVGPVRGSESSSDNNVDTKPTFNTLTANSSKPKSNRNFEFTWSIEGPFDQITFVAGAESTTSTVRSGSASLDIGNGKKDVSATVEGPGGTEECTADIKNNEFLNKSGFTCTVSSA
;
A
#
# COMPACT_ATOMS: atom_id res chain seq x y z
N MET A 1 -61.04 -66.74 16.16
CA MET A 1 -60.32 -65.48 16.47
C MET A 1 -60.03 -64.77 15.16
N ARG A 2 -60.53 -63.54 14.97
CA ARG A 2 -60.33 -62.77 13.73
C ARG A 2 -59.42 -61.59 14.08
N PHE A 3 -58.17 -61.63 13.63
CA PHE A 3 -57.22 -60.52 13.79
C PHE A 3 -57.72 -59.32 12.98
N SER A 4 -58.23 -58.30 13.67
CA SER A 4 -58.45 -56.98 13.10
C SER A 4 -57.08 -56.43 12.71
N ARG A 5 -56.78 -56.37 11.41
CA ARG A 5 -55.59 -55.68 10.91
C ARG A 5 -55.83 -54.18 11.08
N ASP A 6 -55.27 -53.61 12.14
CA ASP A 6 -55.25 -52.18 12.37
C ASP A 6 -54.34 -51.50 11.32
N ARG A 7 -54.96 -50.95 10.26
CA ARG A 7 -54.26 -50.23 9.17
C ARG A 7 -54.06 -48.74 9.46
N ARG A 8 -54.44 -48.25 10.66
CA ARG A 8 -54.45 -46.81 10.97
C ARG A 8 -53.04 -46.24 11.24
N GLY A 9 -52.09 -47.08 11.64
CA GLY A 9 -50.67 -46.70 11.77
C GLY A 9 -49.95 -46.49 10.43
N GLN A 10 -50.47 -47.02 9.32
CA GLN A 10 -49.78 -46.98 8.02
C GLN A 10 -49.78 -45.57 7.42
N SER A 11 -50.88 -44.80 7.55
CA SER A 11 -50.96 -43.43 7.01
C SER A 11 -50.03 -42.46 7.73
N VAL A 12 -49.85 -42.63 9.05
CA VAL A 12 -48.91 -41.83 9.85
C VAL A 12 -47.47 -42.12 9.41
N VAL A 13 -47.12 -43.40 9.25
CA VAL A 13 -45.77 -43.79 8.79
C VAL A 13 -45.49 -43.26 7.38
N VAL A 14 -46.44 -43.37 6.45
CA VAL A 14 -46.30 -42.84 5.09
C VAL A 14 -46.14 -41.31 5.12
N GLY A 15 -46.91 -40.60 5.95
CA GLY A 15 -46.78 -39.16 6.14
C GLY A 15 -45.41 -38.75 6.68
N THR A 16 -44.90 -39.45 7.70
CA THR A 16 -43.57 -39.19 8.27
C THR A 16 -42.45 -39.45 7.26
N VAL A 17 -42.53 -40.53 6.48
CA VAL A 17 -41.53 -40.84 5.45
C VAL A 17 -41.50 -39.77 4.36
N ILE A 18 -42.67 -39.29 3.93
CA ILE A 18 -42.76 -38.22 2.93
C ILE A 18 -42.20 -36.90 3.49
N LEU A 19 -42.58 -36.51 4.71
CA LEU A 19 -42.04 -35.31 5.36
C LEU A 19 -40.52 -35.38 5.56
N PHE A 20 -40.02 -36.55 5.98
CA PHE A 20 -38.59 -36.79 6.09
C PHE A 20 -37.90 -36.69 4.73
N GLY A 21 -38.50 -37.26 3.68
CA GLY A 21 -38.02 -37.12 2.30
C GLY A 21 -37.92 -35.66 1.86
N PHE A 22 -38.95 -34.85 2.12
CA PHE A 22 -38.93 -33.42 1.85
C PHE A 22 -37.85 -32.69 2.64
N LEU A 23 -37.64 -33.06 3.91
CA LEU A 23 -36.58 -32.48 4.75
C LEU A 23 -35.19 -32.79 4.18
N ILE A 24 -34.94 -34.01 3.72
CA ILE A 24 -33.66 -34.36 3.07
C ILE A 24 -33.47 -33.57 1.77
N VAL A 25 -34.50 -33.45 0.93
CA VAL A 25 -34.42 -32.64 -0.30
C VAL A 25 -34.16 -31.16 0.03
N ALA A 26 -34.83 -30.62 1.04
CA ALA A 26 -34.61 -29.24 1.48
C ALA A 26 -33.19 -29.02 2.01
N LEU A 27 -32.65 -29.96 2.80
CA LEU A 27 -31.26 -29.91 3.28
C LEU A 27 -30.26 -30.00 2.12
N SER A 28 -30.50 -30.85 1.13
CA SER A 28 -29.67 -30.95 -0.07
C SER A 28 -29.67 -29.64 -0.87
N LEU A 29 -30.84 -29.01 -1.04
CA LEU A 29 -30.94 -27.70 -1.71
C LEU A 29 -30.20 -26.61 -0.92
N TYR A 30 -30.35 -26.60 0.41
CA TYR A 30 -29.64 -25.66 1.27
C TYR A 30 -28.11 -25.82 1.15
N GLN A 31 -27.61 -27.05 1.11
CA GLN A 31 -26.18 -27.36 0.94
C GLN A 31 -25.62 -26.91 -0.42
N VAL A 32 -26.43 -26.94 -1.49
CA VAL A 32 -25.97 -26.59 -2.86
C VAL A 32 -26.13 -25.11 -3.17
N GLN A 33 -27.07 -24.41 -2.52
CA GLN A 33 -27.38 -23.02 -2.87
C GLN A 33 -26.98 -22.03 -1.78
N VAL A 34 -27.25 -22.32 -0.51
CA VAL A 34 -27.07 -21.34 0.57
C VAL A 34 -25.66 -21.42 1.15
N VAL A 35 -25.14 -22.63 1.36
CA VAL A 35 -23.79 -22.82 1.93
C VAL A 35 -22.70 -22.16 1.06
N PRO A 36 -22.66 -22.35 -0.27
CA PRO A 36 -21.69 -21.66 -1.13
C PRO A 36 -21.80 -20.13 -1.07
N GLN A 37 -23.02 -19.59 -1.02
CA GLN A 37 -23.24 -18.14 -0.96
C GLN A 37 -22.72 -17.53 0.35
N GLU A 38 -23.01 -18.15 1.49
CA GLU A 38 -22.53 -17.69 2.78
C GLU A 38 -21.00 -17.82 2.91
N ASN A 39 -20.43 -18.90 2.36
CA ASN A 39 -18.98 -19.11 2.33
C ASN A 39 -18.30 -18.09 1.41
N GLY A 40 -18.87 -17.83 0.22
CA GLY A 40 -18.38 -16.81 -0.71
C GLY A 40 -18.44 -15.40 -0.13
N GLN A 41 -19.44 -15.09 0.70
CA GLN A 41 -19.46 -13.84 1.45
C GLN A 41 -18.28 -13.74 2.43
N THR A 42 -17.99 -14.81 3.19
CA THR A 42 -16.84 -14.84 4.13
C THR A 42 -15.50 -14.70 3.39
N GLU A 43 -15.38 -15.28 2.19
CA GLU A 43 -14.20 -15.14 1.34
C GLU A 43 -14.04 -13.73 0.78
N PHE A 44 -15.15 -13.10 0.36
CA PHE A 44 -15.14 -11.72 -0.12
C PHE A 44 -14.77 -10.72 0.99
N GLU A 45 -15.32 -10.89 2.20
CA GLU A 45 -14.94 -10.09 3.36
C GLU A 45 -13.44 -10.21 3.67
N HIS A 46 -12.88 -11.43 3.57
CA HIS A 46 -11.44 -11.63 3.71
C HIS A 46 -10.64 -10.98 2.57
N PHE A 47 -11.14 -11.02 1.34
CA PHE A 47 -10.50 -10.39 0.19
C PHE A 47 -10.39 -8.87 0.34
N GLU A 48 -11.41 -8.21 0.89
CA GLU A 48 -11.35 -6.78 1.21
C GLU A 48 -10.38 -6.50 2.37
N GLU A 49 -10.39 -7.34 3.41
CA GLU A 49 -9.48 -7.19 4.57
C GLU A 49 -8.00 -7.32 4.16
N VAL A 50 -7.65 -8.33 3.37
CA VAL A 50 -6.26 -8.54 2.95
C VAL A 50 -5.78 -7.46 1.98
N GLN A 51 -6.65 -6.87 1.15
CA GLN A 51 -6.26 -5.73 0.34
C GLN A 51 -5.82 -4.54 1.19
N ASN A 52 -6.58 -4.21 2.25
CA ASN A 52 -6.18 -3.16 3.18
C ASN A 52 -4.85 -3.49 3.89
N ASP A 53 -4.67 -4.73 4.35
CA ASP A 53 -3.41 -5.19 4.95
C ASP A 53 -2.22 -5.04 3.96
N LEU A 54 -2.44 -5.28 2.65
CA LEU A 54 -1.40 -5.12 1.61
C LEU A 54 -1.10 -3.65 1.27
N VAL A 55 -2.08 -2.76 1.36
CA VAL A 55 -1.86 -1.30 1.29
C VAL A 55 -1.00 -0.84 2.48
N GLU A 56 -1.29 -1.34 3.68
CA GLU A 56 -0.45 -1.10 4.86
C GLU A 56 0.97 -1.66 4.67
N LEU A 57 1.11 -2.85 4.08
CA LEU A 57 2.42 -3.43 3.77
C LEU A 57 3.22 -2.56 2.81
N ARG A 58 2.59 -2.10 1.73
CA ARG A 58 3.17 -1.14 0.76
C ARG A 58 3.68 0.12 1.48
N ASN A 59 2.84 0.70 2.34
CA ASN A 59 3.20 1.91 3.09
C ASN A 59 4.34 1.63 4.09
N GLY A 60 4.32 0.48 4.75
CA GLY A 60 5.41 0.00 5.62
C GLY A 60 6.74 -0.13 4.86
N ILE A 61 6.72 -0.66 3.65
CA ILE A 61 7.93 -0.77 2.79
C ILE A 61 8.48 0.63 2.47
N SER A 62 7.62 1.54 1.98
CA SER A 62 8.04 2.92 1.65
C SER A 62 8.55 3.67 2.88
N SER A 63 7.88 3.51 4.01
CA SER A 63 8.23 4.14 5.28
C SER A 63 9.54 3.60 5.85
N ALA A 64 9.77 2.29 5.82
CA ALA A 64 11.04 1.69 6.24
C ALA A 64 12.20 2.20 5.37
N GLY A 65 12.00 2.24 4.05
CA GLY A 65 13.00 2.73 3.11
C GLY A 65 13.35 4.21 3.28
N SER A 66 12.38 5.04 3.68
CA SER A 66 12.57 6.50 3.79
C SER A 66 12.97 6.97 5.19
N SER A 67 12.45 6.33 6.25
CA SER A 67 12.67 6.76 7.64
C SER A 67 13.84 6.05 8.33
N GLU A 68 14.45 5.06 7.67
CA GLU A 68 15.49 4.17 8.24
C GLU A 68 15.07 3.52 9.56
N ARG A 69 13.77 3.26 9.73
CA ARG A 69 13.23 2.55 10.90
C ARG A 69 12.54 1.27 10.48
N PRO A 70 12.74 0.16 11.22
CA PRO A 70 11.99 -1.06 10.97
C PRO A 70 10.47 -0.83 11.05
N GLN A 71 9.73 -1.52 10.20
CA GLN A 71 8.27 -1.52 10.18
C GLN A 71 7.75 -2.94 10.38
N PHE A 72 6.60 -3.08 11.03
CA PHE A 72 5.99 -4.36 11.34
C PHE A 72 4.54 -4.29 10.88
N VAL A 73 4.17 -5.15 9.94
CA VAL A 73 2.82 -5.17 9.34
C VAL A 73 2.26 -6.57 9.44
N ASP A 74 1.05 -6.71 9.98
CA ASP A 74 0.37 -8.00 10.05
C ASP A 74 -0.53 -8.19 8.84
N VAL A 75 -0.34 -9.28 8.09
CA VAL A 75 -1.18 -9.63 6.95
C VAL A 75 -1.98 -10.89 7.24
N LYS A 76 -3.31 -10.82 7.08
CA LYS A 76 -4.19 -11.99 7.22
C LYS A 76 -4.14 -12.86 5.96
N LEU A 77 -3.58 -14.06 6.09
CA LEU A 77 -3.36 -14.92 4.93
C LEU A 77 -4.62 -15.64 4.45
N GLY A 78 -5.57 -15.95 5.35
CA GLY A 78 -6.79 -16.65 4.99
C GLY A 78 -7.88 -16.49 6.05
N THR A 79 -8.99 -17.20 5.87
CA THR A 79 -10.17 -17.11 6.74
C THR A 79 -10.66 -18.51 7.12
N SER A 80 -11.62 -18.57 8.04
CA SER A 80 -12.25 -19.81 8.49
C SER A 80 -13.76 -19.72 8.35
N TYR A 81 -14.39 -20.78 7.84
CA TYR A 81 -15.84 -20.80 7.72
C TYR A 81 -16.52 -20.98 9.07
N ARG A 82 -17.70 -20.39 9.21
CA ARG A 82 -18.54 -20.58 10.39
C ARG A 82 -18.91 -22.06 10.56
N THR A 83 -18.82 -22.57 11.78
CA THR A 83 -19.23 -23.95 12.09
C THR A 83 -20.73 -24.16 11.91
N ARG A 84 -21.12 -25.33 11.37
CA ARG A 84 -22.51 -25.67 11.04
C ARG A 84 -22.92 -27.00 11.68
N THR A 85 -24.19 -27.14 12.04
CA THR A 85 -24.71 -28.34 12.76
C THR A 85 -25.21 -29.46 11.83
N PHE A 86 -25.82 -29.10 10.70
CA PHE A 86 -26.49 -30.07 9.79
C PHE A 86 -25.82 -30.21 8.42
N THR A 87 -24.87 -29.33 8.12
CA THR A 87 -24.24 -29.18 6.80
C THR A 87 -22.73 -29.18 6.95
N THR A 88 -22.02 -29.48 5.87
CA THR A 88 -20.55 -29.57 5.88
C THR A 88 -19.94 -28.41 5.11
N ASN A 89 -18.86 -27.83 5.64
CA ASN A 89 -18.06 -26.83 4.94
C ASN A 89 -16.89 -27.50 4.21
N PRO A 90 -16.39 -26.88 3.12
CA PRO A 90 -15.08 -27.22 2.60
C PRO A 90 -13.97 -26.86 3.61
N PRO A 91 -12.72 -27.29 3.38
CA PRO A 91 -11.57 -26.85 4.16
C PRO A 91 -11.44 -25.33 4.15
N ASP A 92 -11.04 -24.76 5.28
CA ASP A 92 -10.84 -23.32 5.41
C ASP A 92 -9.86 -22.78 4.35
N PRO A 93 -10.20 -21.67 3.67
CA PRO A 93 -9.39 -21.12 2.60
C PRO A 93 -8.12 -20.48 3.17
N ALA A 94 -6.97 -20.99 2.71
CA ALA A 94 -5.65 -20.47 3.06
C ALA A 94 -5.10 -19.61 1.93
N GLY A 95 -4.26 -18.62 2.25
CA GLY A 95 -3.50 -17.86 1.26
C GLY A 95 -2.00 -18.03 1.44
N THR A 96 -1.26 -17.58 0.44
CA THR A 96 0.20 -17.56 0.42
C THR A 96 0.68 -16.14 0.18
N LEU A 97 1.53 -15.62 1.06
CA LEU A 97 2.28 -14.38 0.85
C LEU A 97 3.74 -14.77 0.60
N ARG A 98 4.32 -14.35 -0.53
CA ARG A 98 5.70 -14.69 -0.88
C ARG A 98 6.38 -13.58 -1.68
N THR A 99 7.70 -13.58 -1.66
CA THR A 99 8.50 -12.78 -2.59
C THR A 99 8.75 -13.54 -3.89
N SER A 100 8.91 -12.82 -4.99
CA SER A 100 9.39 -13.39 -6.26
C SER A 100 10.88 -13.72 -6.21
N ASP A 101 11.39 -14.27 -7.31
CA ASP A 101 12.82 -14.26 -7.60
C ASP A 101 13.38 -12.83 -7.62
N ALA A 102 14.69 -12.72 -7.41
CA ALA A 102 15.39 -11.44 -7.40
C ALA A 102 15.69 -10.95 -8.82
N TYR A 103 15.44 -9.67 -9.06
CA TYR A 103 15.75 -8.97 -10.30
C TYR A 103 16.62 -7.74 -10.03
N PRO A 104 17.63 -7.47 -10.86
CA PRO A 104 18.48 -6.29 -10.69
C PRO A 104 17.82 -5.04 -11.27
N ILE A 105 17.65 -4.00 -10.45
CA ILE A 105 17.57 -2.61 -10.91
C ILE A 105 18.98 -2.21 -11.34
N THR A 106 19.12 -1.66 -12.54
CA THR A 106 20.41 -1.20 -13.06
C THR A 106 20.36 0.29 -13.29
N ILE A 107 21.38 1.00 -12.80
CA ILE A 107 21.56 2.44 -12.98
C ILE A 107 22.93 2.62 -13.61
N THR A 108 22.97 3.23 -14.79
CA THR A 108 24.19 3.47 -15.55
C THR A 108 24.36 4.95 -15.80
N ASP A 109 25.56 5.48 -15.57
CA ASP A 109 25.89 6.88 -15.83
C ASP A 109 26.50 7.11 -17.23
N ASP A 110 26.78 8.37 -17.57
CA ASP A 110 27.36 8.79 -18.85
C ASP A 110 28.78 8.26 -19.10
N SER A 111 29.45 7.80 -18.05
CA SER A 111 30.81 7.32 -18.02
C SER A 111 30.86 5.78 -18.05
N ASP A 112 29.72 5.13 -18.32
CA ASP A 112 29.49 3.68 -18.29
C ASP A 112 29.67 3.02 -16.90
N THR A 113 29.70 3.81 -15.82
CA THR A 113 29.69 3.28 -14.44
C THR A 113 28.30 2.74 -14.14
N THR A 114 28.24 1.49 -13.70
CA THR A 114 26.96 0.79 -13.47
C THR A 114 26.82 0.36 -12.02
N VAL A 115 25.70 0.70 -11.40
CA VAL A 115 25.28 0.23 -10.07
C VAL A 115 24.08 -0.69 -10.22
N ASN A 116 24.16 -1.86 -9.61
CA ASN A 116 23.05 -2.81 -9.54
C ASN A 116 22.49 -2.86 -8.13
N VAL A 117 21.16 -2.93 -8.03
CA VAL A 117 20.42 -3.08 -6.78
C VAL A 117 19.42 -4.21 -6.94
N SER A 118 19.51 -5.21 -6.07
CA SER A 118 18.59 -6.35 -6.12
C SER A 118 17.22 -5.96 -5.56
N THR A 119 16.16 -6.29 -6.28
CA THR A 119 14.77 -6.12 -5.83
C THR A 119 13.92 -7.35 -6.13
N ARG A 120 12.81 -7.51 -5.41
CA ARG A 120 11.83 -8.58 -5.53
C ARG A 120 10.44 -7.99 -5.51
N PHE A 121 9.50 -8.68 -6.13
CA PHE A 121 8.07 -8.40 -6.02
C PHE A 121 7.48 -9.16 -4.84
N ILE A 122 6.33 -8.73 -4.33
CA ILE A 122 5.58 -9.48 -3.33
C ILE A 122 4.26 -9.92 -3.96
N GLU A 123 3.95 -11.20 -3.85
CA GLU A 123 2.70 -11.81 -4.31
C GLU A 123 1.90 -12.28 -3.09
N TYR A 124 0.64 -11.85 -3.02
CA TYR A 124 -0.39 -12.51 -2.24
C TYR A 124 -1.30 -13.32 -3.16
N ARG A 125 -1.36 -14.63 -2.92
CA ARG A 125 -2.24 -15.54 -3.66
C ARG A 125 -3.25 -16.20 -2.71
N PRO A 126 -4.53 -15.83 -2.77
CA PRO A 126 -5.57 -16.52 -2.04
C PRO A 126 -5.86 -17.91 -2.64
N ARG A 127 -6.44 -18.82 -1.84
CA ARG A 127 -7.01 -20.10 -2.30
C ARG A 127 -8.45 -20.24 -1.83
N TYR A 128 -9.28 -19.30 -2.24
CA TYR A 128 -10.72 -19.32 -2.01
C TYR A 128 -11.37 -20.51 -2.74
N ASN A 129 -12.46 -21.03 -2.18
CA ASN A 129 -13.18 -22.17 -2.72
C ASN A 129 -14.42 -21.77 -3.52
N GLU A 130 -15.06 -20.64 -3.18
CA GLU A 130 -16.36 -20.24 -3.75
C GLU A 130 -16.24 -19.02 -4.67
N ILE A 131 -15.30 -18.11 -4.40
CA ILE A 131 -15.01 -16.96 -5.27
C ILE A 131 -13.75 -17.21 -6.12
N GLU A 132 -13.81 -16.77 -7.36
CA GLU A 132 -12.62 -16.66 -8.21
C GLU A 132 -11.90 -15.35 -7.90
N SER A 133 -10.59 -15.42 -7.65
CA SER A 133 -9.77 -14.25 -7.35
C SER A 133 -8.37 -14.40 -7.93
N GLY A 134 -7.84 -13.30 -8.47
CA GLY A 134 -6.45 -13.21 -8.93
C GLY A 134 -5.44 -13.12 -7.78
N SER A 135 -4.15 -13.06 -8.15
CA SER A 135 -3.07 -12.75 -7.22
C SER A 135 -2.93 -11.23 -7.09
N THR A 136 -2.72 -10.72 -5.89
CA THR A 136 -2.36 -9.31 -5.67
C THR A 136 -0.85 -9.16 -5.64
N TRP A 137 -0.32 -8.19 -6.38
CA TRP A 137 1.11 -7.97 -6.53
C TRP A 137 1.50 -6.58 -6.07
N TYR A 138 2.61 -6.52 -5.33
CA TYR A 138 3.37 -5.30 -5.10
C TYR A 138 4.57 -5.26 -6.06
N ASP A 139 4.63 -4.23 -6.89
CA ASP A 139 5.63 -4.00 -7.93
C ASP A 139 6.05 -2.54 -7.95
N ASN A 140 7.28 -2.23 -7.53
CA ASN A 140 7.83 -0.86 -7.51
C ASN A 140 6.83 0.21 -7.03
N SER A 141 6.28 0.03 -5.83
CA SER A 141 5.23 0.87 -5.20
C SER A 141 3.84 0.79 -5.81
N VAL A 142 3.61 0.07 -6.89
CA VAL A 142 2.26 -0.20 -7.42
C VAL A 142 1.68 -1.41 -6.70
N LEU A 143 0.43 -1.32 -6.26
CA LEU A 143 -0.34 -2.48 -5.80
C LEU A 143 -1.44 -2.75 -6.81
N TYR A 144 -1.50 -3.96 -7.36
CA TYR A 144 -2.49 -4.30 -8.37
C TYR A 144 -2.96 -5.74 -8.26
N LEU A 145 -4.18 -5.99 -8.73
CA LEU A 145 -4.75 -7.32 -8.87
C LEU A 145 -4.45 -7.85 -10.28
N ASP A 146 -3.78 -8.99 -10.32
CA ASP A 146 -3.45 -9.72 -11.53
C ASP A 146 -4.37 -10.92 -11.68
N GLU A 147 -5.23 -10.87 -12.69
CA GLU A 147 -6.08 -11.99 -13.10
C GLU A 147 -5.49 -12.66 -14.33
N THR A 148 -4.21 -13.02 -14.35
CA THR A 148 -3.46 -13.50 -15.54
C THR A 148 -4.16 -14.63 -16.31
N ASN A 149 -5.11 -15.35 -15.69
CA ASN A 149 -5.93 -16.38 -16.35
C ASN A 149 -7.15 -15.84 -17.14
N SER A 150 -7.43 -14.53 -17.08
CA SER A 150 -8.62 -13.88 -17.63
C SER A 150 -8.37 -13.11 -18.94
N ASN A 151 -7.12 -12.98 -19.41
CA ASN A 151 -6.74 -12.11 -20.54
C ASN A 151 -7.23 -10.65 -20.34
N ARG A 152 -7.33 -10.23 -19.07
CA ARG A 152 -7.74 -8.90 -18.64
C ARG A 152 -6.50 -8.13 -18.17
N PRO A 153 -6.44 -6.81 -18.42
CA PRO A 153 -5.36 -5.99 -17.88
C PRO A 153 -5.38 -6.02 -16.35
N ALA A 154 -4.21 -5.83 -15.74
CA ALA A 154 -4.08 -5.67 -14.30
C ALA A 154 -5.00 -4.55 -13.79
N VAL A 155 -5.63 -4.75 -12.63
CA VAL A 155 -6.46 -3.73 -11.97
C VAL A 155 -5.63 -3.05 -10.89
N ILE A 156 -5.32 -1.78 -11.10
CA ILE A 156 -4.54 -0.98 -10.15
C ILE A 156 -5.39 -0.70 -8.90
N ILE A 157 -4.87 -1.07 -7.74
CA ILE A 157 -5.47 -0.83 -6.41
C ILE A 157 -4.85 0.44 -5.82
N GLU A 158 -3.51 0.51 -5.81
CA GLU A 158 -2.75 1.70 -5.43
C GLU A 158 -1.79 2.08 -6.54
N ASP A 159 -1.83 3.36 -6.91
CA ASP A 159 -0.97 3.94 -7.94
C ASP A 159 0.50 3.96 -7.50
N GLN A 160 1.40 4.23 -8.45
CA GLN A 160 2.82 4.38 -8.18
C GLN A 160 3.08 5.59 -7.27
N ASN A 161 4.14 5.49 -6.46
CA ASN A 161 4.74 6.59 -5.70
C ASN A 161 6.26 6.59 -5.88
N ILE A 162 6.71 6.22 -7.09
CA ILE A 162 8.12 6.29 -7.48
C ILE A 162 8.51 7.69 -7.96
N LEU A 163 7.55 8.51 -8.40
CA LEU A 163 7.80 9.92 -8.72
C LEU A 163 7.13 10.79 -7.65
N VAL A 164 7.95 11.48 -6.86
CA VAL A 164 7.49 12.45 -5.85
C VAL A 164 7.74 13.85 -6.39
N ASP A 165 6.73 14.72 -6.28
CA ASP A 165 6.79 16.14 -6.69
C ASP A 165 7.21 16.37 -8.15
N ASN A 166 6.92 15.40 -9.04
CA ASN A 166 7.19 15.40 -10.48
C ASN A 166 8.66 15.48 -10.94
N ASP A 167 9.65 15.49 -10.04
CA ASP A 167 11.06 15.64 -10.43
C ASP A 167 12.04 14.64 -9.79
N THR A 168 11.64 13.88 -8.77
CA THR A 168 12.55 12.92 -8.09
C THR A 168 12.05 11.49 -8.15
N LEU A 169 12.86 10.60 -8.70
CA LEU A 169 12.66 9.16 -8.70
C LEU A 169 13.06 8.57 -7.35
N ARG A 170 12.09 8.06 -6.58
CA ARG A 170 12.29 7.39 -5.30
C ARG A 170 11.94 5.91 -5.39
N LEU A 171 12.97 5.06 -5.39
CA LEU A 171 12.82 3.61 -5.43
C LEU A 171 13.08 3.00 -4.07
N THR A 172 12.22 2.05 -3.68
CA THR A 172 12.45 1.19 -2.51
C THR A 172 12.53 -0.25 -2.99
N ALA A 173 13.75 -0.78 -3.06
CA ALA A 173 14.04 -2.15 -3.45
C ALA A 173 13.74 -3.11 -2.30
N VAL A 174 12.96 -4.15 -2.57
CA VAL A 174 12.59 -5.17 -1.59
C VAL A 174 13.53 -6.37 -1.72
N GLN A 175 14.11 -6.83 -0.62
CA GLN A 175 15.07 -7.92 -0.59
C GLN A 175 14.69 -9.02 0.39
N ASN A 176 15.49 -10.08 0.34
CA ASN A 176 15.35 -11.35 1.05
C ASN A 176 14.19 -12.22 0.53
N ASP A 177 14.38 -13.54 0.62
CA ASP A 177 13.34 -14.51 0.31
C ASP A 177 12.38 -14.62 1.49
N PHE A 178 11.08 -14.52 1.20
CA PHE A 178 10.02 -14.73 2.17
C PHE A 178 8.89 -15.56 1.57
N SER A 179 8.36 -16.49 2.37
CA SER A 179 7.18 -17.27 2.00
C SER A 179 6.46 -17.73 3.25
N ALA A 180 5.18 -17.36 3.37
CA ALA A 180 4.29 -17.79 4.42
C ALA A 180 2.97 -18.26 3.81
N SER A 181 2.36 -19.30 4.38
CA SER A 181 1.07 -19.81 3.93
C SER A 181 0.23 -20.26 5.11
N GLY A 182 -1.06 -19.98 5.08
CA GLY A 182 -1.97 -20.40 6.13
C GLY A 182 -3.30 -19.65 6.14
N THR A 183 -4.06 -19.85 7.22
CA THR A 183 -5.37 -19.23 7.46
C THR A 183 -5.31 -18.16 8.56
N ARG A 184 -4.12 -17.82 9.05
CA ARG A 184 -3.89 -16.89 10.17
C ARG A 184 -3.11 -15.67 9.71
N ARG A 185 -3.03 -14.65 10.56
CA ARG A 185 -2.15 -13.51 10.36
C ARG A 185 -0.68 -13.93 10.42
N VAL A 186 0.14 -13.29 9.59
CA VAL A 186 1.60 -13.37 9.64
C VAL A 186 2.16 -11.96 9.83
N ALA A 187 3.13 -11.82 10.73
CA ALA A 187 3.87 -10.59 10.91
C ALA A 187 4.96 -10.50 9.83
N VAL A 188 4.89 -9.46 9.01
CA VAL A 188 5.91 -9.10 8.03
C VAL A 188 6.74 -7.98 8.63
N GLU A 189 7.98 -8.32 8.99
CA GLU A 189 8.95 -7.37 9.51
C GLU A 189 9.78 -6.83 8.34
N ILE A 190 9.97 -5.52 8.29
CA ILE A 190 10.67 -4.83 7.20
C ILE A 190 11.82 -4.05 7.84
N TYR A 191 13.05 -4.41 7.48
CA TYR A 191 14.25 -3.78 8.02
C TYR A 191 14.94 -2.95 6.93
N PRO A 192 15.23 -1.66 7.18
CA PRO A 192 16.01 -0.85 6.25
C PRO A 192 17.46 -1.34 6.17
N THR A 193 18.12 -1.11 5.03
CA THR A 193 19.55 -1.35 4.93
C THR A 193 20.35 -0.39 5.82
N THR A 194 21.33 -0.94 6.54
CA THR A 194 22.29 -0.17 7.35
C THR A 194 23.59 0.10 6.58
N ASN A 195 23.92 -0.72 5.58
CA ASN A 195 25.13 -0.65 4.77
C ASN A 195 24.79 -0.83 3.30
N ALA A 196 25.19 0.10 2.45
CA ALA A 196 24.84 0.02 1.03
C ALA A 196 25.80 0.83 0.16
N THR A 197 25.74 0.54 -1.14
CA THR A 197 26.45 1.30 -2.17
C THR A 197 25.88 2.72 -2.23
N ASN A 198 26.76 3.70 -2.14
CA ASN A 198 26.38 5.10 -2.27
C ASN A 198 26.28 5.46 -3.76
N LEU A 199 25.17 6.07 -4.16
CA LEU A 199 24.97 6.54 -5.54
C LEU A 199 25.73 7.83 -5.85
N SER A 200 26.39 8.45 -4.86
CA SER A 200 27.21 9.67 -5.04
C SER A 200 28.39 9.53 -6.00
N GLU A 201 28.77 8.30 -6.40
CA GLU A 201 29.85 8.09 -7.37
C GLU A 201 29.38 8.26 -8.83
N LEU A 202 28.08 8.18 -9.08
CA LEU A 202 27.48 8.39 -10.40
C LEU A 202 27.45 9.88 -10.74
N ASN A 203 27.60 10.22 -12.02
CA ASN A 203 27.60 11.61 -12.48
C ASN A 203 26.85 11.78 -13.81
N GLY A 204 26.39 13.00 -14.09
CA GLY A 204 25.70 13.30 -15.34
C GLY A 204 24.33 12.61 -15.44
N THR A 205 23.91 12.34 -16.68
CA THR A 205 22.62 11.71 -16.96
C THR A 205 22.65 10.22 -16.61
N LEU A 206 21.58 9.73 -15.98
CA LEU A 206 21.47 8.33 -15.56
C LEU A 206 20.42 7.58 -16.39
N ASP A 207 20.82 6.45 -16.97
CA ASP A 207 19.93 5.49 -17.57
C ASP A 207 19.53 4.44 -16.53
N ILE A 208 18.22 4.33 -16.27
CA ILE A 208 17.66 3.57 -15.16
C ILE A 208 16.74 2.49 -15.70
N ARG A 209 17.05 1.25 -15.32
CA ARG A 209 16.33 0.04 -15.74
C ARG A 209 15.70 -0.63 -14.53
N ILE A 210 14.38 -0.56 -14.42
CA ILE A 210 13.61 -1.08 -13.28
C ILE A 210 12.86 -2.35 -13.71
N PRO A 211 13.00 -3.49 -13.02
CA PRO A 211 12.20 -4.69 -13.29
C PRO A 211 10.74 -4.47 -12.89
N THR A 212 9.79 -4.80 -13.75
CA THR A 212 8.34 -4.70 -13.46
C THR A 212 7.57 -5.82 -14.17
N ARG A 213 6.48 -6.28 -13.57
CA ARG A 213 5.54 -7.22 -14.18
C ARG A 213 4.47 -6.53 -15.03
N LEU A 214 4.29 -5.21 -14.87
CA LEU A 214 3.44 -4.40 -15.74
C LEU A 214 4.20 -4.11 -17.04
N GLY A 215 3.99 -4.94 -18.05
CA GLY A 215 4.76 -4.94 -19.30
C GLY A 215 4.29 -3.86 -20.28
N SER A 216 4.88 -3.86 -21.49
CA SER A 216 4.47 -2.93 -22.54
C SER A 216 2.99 -3.06 -22.94
N GLY A 217 2.41 -4.26 -22.81
CA GLY A 217 1.01 -4.55 -23.11
C GLY A 217 0.00 -3.91 -22.15
N ASP A 218 0.41 -3.55 -20.94
CA ASP A 218 -0.45 -2.94 -19.92
C ASP A 218 -0.58 -1.41 -20.10
N SER A 219 0.32 -0.77 -20.86
CA SER A 219 0.41 0.69 -21.09
C SER A 219 0.53 1.58 -19.84
N TYR A 220 0.43 1.00 -18.64
CA TYR A 220 0.39 1.70 -17.35
C TYR A 220 1.55 2.69 -17.17
N TRP A 221 2.80 2.27 -17.40
CA TRP A 221 3.97 3.12 -17.16
C TRP A 221 4.07 4.31 -18.12
N ASN A 222 3.60 4.16 -19.37
CA ASN A 222 3.55 5.24 -20.34
C ASN A 222 2.50 6.31 -19.98
N GLU A 223 1.43 5.90 -19.30
CA GLU A 223 0.35 6.81 -18.90
C GLU A 223 0.56 7.42 -17.51
N SER A 224 1.26 6.71 -16.62
CA SER A 224 1.48 7.15 -15.21
C SER A 224 2.71 8.04 -15.01
N ILE A 225 3.60 8.14 -16.01
CA ILE A 225 4.82 8.95 -15.93
C ILE A 225 4.70 10.17 -16.83
N GLU A 226 4.68 11.35 -16.23
CA GLU A 226 4.82 12.61 -16.94
C GLU A 226 6.32 12.98 -17.05
N ASN A 227 6.76 13.35 -18.25
CA ASN A 227 8.17 13.71 -18.46
C ASN A 227 8.53 15.03 -17.75
N GLY A 228 9.61 15.00 -16.99
CA GLY A 228 10.22 16.14 -16.28
C GLY A 228 11.72 15.91 -16.14
N SER A 229 12.27 16.08 -14.93
CA SER A 229 13.65 15.64 -14.65
C SER A 229 13.85 14.13 -14.74
N ILE A 230 12.76 13.37 -14.75
CA ILE A 230 12.71 11.95 -15.11
C ILE A 230 11.95 11.83 -16.43
N THR A 231 12.55 11.17 -17.42
CA THR A 231 11.97 10.95 -18.75
C THR A 231 11.69 9.46 -18.96
N TYR A 232 10.48 9.13 -19.39
CA TYR A 232 10.12 7.77 -19.82
C TYR A 232 10.76 7.45 -21.19
N GLN A 233 11.57 6.40 -21.25
CA GLN A 233 12.28 5.96 -22.46
C GLN A 233 11.63 4.75 -23.13
N GLY A 234 10.71 4.06 -22.45
CA GLY A 234 10.01 2.89 -22.98
C GLY A 234 10.03 1.68 -22.06
N MET A 235 9.63 0.55 -22.64
CA MET A 235 9.63 -0.76 -22.00
C MET A 235 10.48 -1.74 -22.81
N ASN A 236 11.16 -2.65 -22.12
CA ASN A 236 11.89 -3.77 -22.74
C ASN A 236 11.45 -5.10 -22.11
N ASP A 237 10.50 -5.76 -22.79
CA ASP A 237 9.91 -7.04 -22.34
C ASP A 237 10.87 -8.24 -22.43
N SER A 238 12.04 -8.06 -23.05
CA SER A 238 13.07 -9.10 -23.20
C SER A 238 14.26 -8.92 -22.24
N ALA A 239 14.21 -7.90 -21.37
CA ALA A 239 15.34 -7.55 -20.50
C ALA A 239 15.64 -8.59 -19.42
N TYR A 240 14.65 -9.39 -19.01
CA TYR A 240 14.79 -10.43 -17.98
C TYR A 240 14.47 -11.80 -18.56
N PRO A 241 15.42 -12.46 -19.26
CA PRO A 241 15.16 -13.72 -19.95
C PRO A 241 14.82 -14.89 -19.02
N SER A 242 15.05 -14.74 -17.71
CA SER A 242 14.66 -15.71 -16.69
C SER A 242 13.15 -15.75 -16.43
N SER A 243 12.39 -14.73 -16.84
CA SER A 243 10.94 -14.68 -16.67
C SER A 243 10.26 -13.92 -17.81
N SER A 244 9.34 -14.58 -18.52
CA SER A 244 8.54 -13.95 -19.57
C SER A 244 7.48 -12.97 -19.03
N GLU A 245 7.28 -12.93 -17.71
CA GLU A 245 6.32 -12.03 -17.06
C GLU A 245 6.98 -10.74 -16.54
N VAL A 246 8.31 -10.60 -16.66
CA VAL A 246 9.04 -9.45 -16.11
C VAL A 246 9.70 -8.68 -17.24
N SER A 247 9.30 -7.43 -17.37
CA SER A 247 9.80 -6.46 -18.32
C SER A 247 10.71 -5.44 -17.62
N ALA A 248 11.48 -4.68 -18.39
CA ALA A 248 12.20 -3.52 -17.86
C ALA A 248 11.49 -2.22 -18.23
N LEU A 249 11.15 -1.43 -17.22
CA LEU A 249 10.84 -0.02 -17.36
C LEU A 249 12.15 0.76 -17.55
N LEU A 250 12.23 1.52 -18.63
CA LEU A 250 13.38 2.34 -18.99
C LEU A 250 13.08 3.80 -18.69
N LEU A 251 13.82 4.38 -17.76
CA LEU A 251 13.75 5.79 -17.40
C LEU A 251 15.13 6.43 -17.59
N GLN A 252 15.13 7.73 -17.83
CA GLN A 252 16.35 8.54 -17.83
C GLN A 252 16.18 9.67 -16.81
N ALA A 253 17.19 9.89 -15.97
CA ALA A 253 17.23 11.01 -15.04
C ALA A 253 18.30 12.02 -15.45
N ASP A 254 17.99 13.32 -15.37
CA ASP A 254 18.90 14.39 -15.77
C ASP A 254 20.19 14.46 -14.91
N SER A 255 20.08 14.08 -13.63
CA SER A 255 21.15 14.16 -12.64
C SER A 255 20.99 13.07 -11.57
N PRO A 256 22.07 12.61 -10.90
CA PRO A 256 21.98 11.70 -9.76
C PRO A 256 21.17 12.26 -8.58
N ASP A 257 21.09 13.58 -8.45
CA ASP A 257 20.30 14.25 -7.41
C ASP A 257 18.79 13.98 -7.54
N ASN A 258 18.33 13.64 -8.75
CA ASN A 258 16.93 13.30 -9.02
C ASN A 258 16.64 11.82 -8.75
N VAL A 259 17.60 11.02 -8.26
CA VAL A 259 17.44 9.58 -8.05
C VAL A 259 17.78 9.18 -6.62
N THR A 260 16.77 8.72 -5.91
CA THR A 260 16.89 8.17 -4.57
C THR A 260 16.55 6.69 -4.58
N VAL A 261 17.48 5.82 -4.18
CA VAL A 261 17.23 4.38 -4.06
C VAL A 261 17.54 3.93 -2.64
N ASN A 262 16.57 3.28 -2.02
CA ASN A 262 16.69 2.66 -0.71
C ASN A 262 16.39 1.16 -0.82
N SER A 263 17.01 0.37 0.04
CA SER A 263 16.79 -1.07 0.10
C SER A 263 16.22 -1.47 1.46
N VAL A 264 15.21 -2.33 1.44
CA VAL A 264 14.60 -2.91 2.64
C VAL A 264 14.56 -4.43 2.52
N GLY A 265 14.70 -5.12 3.65
CA GLY A 265 14.74 -6.57 3.73
C GLY A 265 13.56 -7.08 4.52
N ILE A 266 12.94 -8.15 4.04
CA ILE A 266 11.85 -8.81 4.76
C ILE A 266 12.45 -9.77 5.81
N GLN A 267 11.90 -9.78 7.02
CA GLN A 267 12.31 -10.54 8.23
C GLN A 267 13.70 -10.24 8.81
N SER A 268 14.61 -9.68 8.01
CA SER A 268 15.94 -9.25 8.45
C SER A 268 16.46 -8.14 7.56
N GLU A 269 17.60 -7.54 7.92
CA GLU A 269 18.27 -6.58 7.03
C GLU A 269 18.55 -7.18 5.64
N PRO A 270 18.57 -6.36 4.57
CA PRO A 270 18.93 -6.78 3.22
C PRO A 270 20.28 -7.49 3.13
N THR A 271 20.35 -8.54 2.30
CA THR A 271 21.57 -9.35 2.12
C THR A 271 22.17 -9.32 0.71
N GLY A 272 21.45 -8.74 -0.26
CA GLY A 272 21.88 -8.65 -1.66
C GLY A 272 22.67 -7.38 -1.98
N GLU A 273 22.75 -7.05 -3.27
CA GLU A 273 23.25 -5.77 -3.73
C GLU A 273 22.27 -4.67 -3.30
N THR A 274 22.70 -3.77 -2.41
CA THR A 274 21.83 -2.78 -1.78
C THR A 274 22.28 -1.36 -2.12
N ALA A 275 21.32 -0.46 -2.22
CA ALA A 275 21.55 0.97 -2.30
C ALA A 275 20.88 1.68 -1.12
N LYS A 276 21.52 2.76 -0.69
CA LYS A 276 21.02 3.70 0.31
C LYS A 276 21.40 5.10 -0.14
N ASN A 277 20.41 5.83 -0.63
CA ASN A 277 20.54 7.26 -0.87
C ASN A 277 19.72 7.97 0.21
N ASN A 278 20.45 8.48 1.20
CA ASN A 278 19.98 8.89 2.51
C ASN A 278 18.82 9.91 2.42
N VAL A 279 17.62 9.53 2.89
CA VAL A 279 16.51 10.46 3.17
C VAL A 279 16.23 10.51 4.69
N GLY A 280 17.27 10.39 5.52
CA GLY A 280 17.26 10.89 6.88
C GLY A 280 17.49 12.41 6.91
N PRO A 281 17.22 13.13 8.03
CA PRO A 281 17.46 14.56 8.11
C PRO A 281 18.88 14.85 7.66
N VAL A 282 19.03 15.78 6.72
CA VAL A 282 20.31 16.22 6.18
C VAL A 282 21.22 16.52 7.37
N ARG A 283 22.11 15.59 7.70
CA ARG A 283 23.29 15.92 8.49
C ARG A 283 24.18 16.66 7.53
N GLY A 284 23.92 17.96 7.43
CA GLY A 284 24.82 18.89 6.79
C GLY A 284 26.20 18.62 7.35
N SER A 285 27.13 18.28 6.46
CA SER A 285 28.55 18.29 6.77
C SER A 285 28.93 19.76 6.97
N GLU A 286 28.60 20.29 8.14
CA GLU A 286 29.21 21.50 8.66
C GLU A 286 30.00 21.07 9.89
N SER A 287 31.31 20.96 9.66
CA SER A 287 32.29 21.16 10.71
C SER A 287 32.07 22.55 11.31
N SER A 288 31.23 22.64 12.34
CA SER A 288 31.32 23.64 13.41
C SER A 288 30.41 23.23 14.55
N SER A 289 31.06 22.98 15.68
CA SER A 289 30.45 22.79 16.99
C SER A 289 29.46 23.91 17.31
N ASP A 290 28.17 23.61 17.31
CA ASP A 290 27.24 24.16 18.29
C ASP A 290 26.02 23.25 18.46
N ASN A 291 25.89 22.66 19.65
CA ASN A 291 24.73 21.89 20.05
C ASN A 291 23.56 22.84 20.29
N ASN A 292 22.74 23.08 19.27
CA ASN A 292 21.38 23.51 19.49
C ASN A 292 20.44 22.55 18.76
N VAL A 293 20.01 21.51 19.47
CA VAL A 293 18.92 20.65 19.02
C VAL A 293 17.71 21.56 18.89
N ASP A 294 17.27 21.83 17.66
CA ASP A 294 16.01 22.53 17.45
C ASP A 294 14.90 21.59 17.95
N THR A 295 14.45 21.87 19.17
CA THR A 295 13.46 21.06 19.89
C THR A 295 12.03 21.45 19.49
N LYS A 296 11.87 22.38 18.55
CA LYS A 296 10.58 22.95 18.17
C LYS A 296 9.88 22.07 17.14
N PRO A 297 8.58 21.80 17.31
CA PRO A 297 7.80 21.17 16.25
C PRO A 297 7.55 22.18 15.13
N THR A 298 7.79 21.75 13.88
CA THR A 298 7.46 22.56 12.70
C THR A 298 6.80 21.71 11.61
N PHE A 299 5.93 22.29 10.81
CA PHE A 299 5.41 21.67 9.60
C PHE A 299 6.51 21.62 8.55
N ASN A 300 7.11 20.46 8.28
CA ASN A 300 8.00 20.30 7.13
C ASN A 300 7.23 20.55 5.82
N THR A 301 6.04 19.95 5.70
CA THR A 301 5.09 20.22 4.62
C THR A 301 3.71 20.51 5.20
N LEU A 302 2.97 21.40 4.54
CA LEU A 302 1.58 21.71 4.86
C LEU A 302 0.89 22.15 3.57
N THR A 303 -0.21 21.50 3.22
CA THR A 303 -1.08 21.91 2.13
C THR A 303 -2.52 21.96 2.60
N ALA A 304 -3.32 22.82 1.95
CA ALA A 304 -4.77 22.84 2.09
C ALA A 304 -5.41 22.91 0.71
N ASN A 305 -6.30 21.97 0.43
CA ASN A 305 -7.02 21.88 -0.83
C ASN A 305 -8.53 22.01 -0.60
N SER A 306 -9.16 22.95 -1.28
CA SER A 306 -10.62 23.09 -1.34
C SER A 306 -11.14 22.51 -2.65
N SER A 307 -11.63 21.26 -2.67
CA SER A 307 -12.20 20.66 -3.89
C SER A 307 -13.73 20.49 -3.81
N LYS A 308 -14.41 20.38 -4.97
CA LYS A 308 -15.85 20.07 -5.05
C LYS A 308 -16.12 18.60 -5.42
N PRO A 309 -16.43 17.72 -4.47
CA PRO A 309 -17.22 16.54 -4.77
C PRO A 309 -18.72 16.87 -4.90
N LYS A 310 -19.47 16.02 -5.60
CA LYS A 310 -20.84 16.22 -6.12
C LYS A 310 -21.98 16.37 -5.08
N SER A 311 -21.71 16.60 -3.79
CA SER A 311 -22.78 16.87 -2.81
C SER A 311 -22.35 17.49 -1.47
N ASN A 312 -21.12 17.28 -0.98
CA ASN A 312 -20.52 18.00 0.17
C ASN A 312 -19.11 18.47 -0.20
N ARG A 313 -18.65 19.62 0.34
CA ARG A 313 -17.32 20.16 0.08
C ARG A 313 -16.41 19.93 1.27
N ASN A 314 -15.33 19.20 1.03
CA ASN A 314 -14.33 18.92 2.04
C ASN A 314 -13.09 19.77 1.80
N PHE A 315 -12.51 20.29 2.88
CA PHE A 315 -11.16 20.81 2.91
C PHE A 315 -10.22 19.72 3.34
N GLU A 316 -9.27 19.40 2.48
CA GLU A 316 -8.25 18.40 2.76
C GLU A 316 -6.94 19.09 3.13
N PHE A 317 -6.42 18.76 4.29
CA PHE A 317 -5.08 19.12 4.71
C PHE A 317 -4.16 17.92 4.48
N THR A 318 -2.97 18.17 3.96
CA THR A 318 -1.88 17.18 3.94
C THR A 318 -0.66 17.77 4.63
N TRP A 319 0.00 17.01 5.48
CA TRP A 319 1.11 17.52 6.28
C TRP A 319 2.25 16.53 6.45
N SER A 320 3.40 17.07 6.89
CA SER A 320 4.53 16.35 7.47
C SER A 320 5.15 17.23 8.56
N ILE A 321 5.48 16.66 9.72
CA ILE A 321 6.07 17.38 10.86
C ILE A 321 7.54 17.04 11.04
N GLU A 322 8.36 18.07 11.20
CA GLU A 322 9.74 18.03 11.69
C GLU A 322 9.80 18.38 13.19
N GLY A 323 10.77 17.80 13.91
CA GLY A 323 10.90 17.97 15.35
C GLY A 323 9.97 17.07 16.21
N PRO A 324 10.11 17.14 17.54
CA PRO A 324 9.23 16.45 18.48
C PRO A 324 7.91 17.20 18.63
N PHE A 325 6.79 16.50 18.45
CA PHE A 325 5.43 17.04 18.60
C PHE A 325 4.55 16.05 19.36
N ASP A 326 3.52 16.57 20.00
CA ASP A 326 2.52 15.80 20.73
C ASP A 326 1.21 15.70 19.94
N GLN A 327 0.77 16.82 19.33
CA GLN A 327 -0.49 16.89 18.59
C GLN A 327 -0.45 17.93 17.47
N ILE A 328 -1.28 17.68 16.47
CA ILE A 328 -1.57 18.60 15.37
C ILE A 328 -3.07 18.89 15.39
N THR A 329 -3.45 20.15 15.21
CA THR A 329 -4.84 20.61 15.14
C THR A 329 -5.05 21.38 13.84
N PHE A 330 -6.04 20.95 13.06
CA PHE A 330 -6.49 21.65 11.86
C PHE A 330 -7.85 22.27 12.11
N VAL A 331 -8.01 23.54 11.76
CA VAL A 331 -9.27 24.29 11.88
C VAL A 331 -9.62 24.87 10.52
N ALA A 332 -10.88 24.70 10.14
CA ALA A 332 -11.44 25.34 8.95
C ALA A 332 -12.81 25.92 9.30
N GLY A 333 -12.92 27.25 9.36
CA GLY A 333 -14.15 27.91 9.81
C GLY A 333 -14.54 27.53 11.26
N ALA A 334 -15.62 26.77 11.43
CA ALA A 334 -16.11 26.32 12.73
C ALA A 334 -15.80 24.84 13.04
N GLU A 335 -15.21 24.13 12.09
CA GLU A 335 -14.88 22.71 12.21
C GLU A 335 -13.40 22.56 12.57
N SER A 336 -13.07 21.55 13.35
CA SER A 336 -11.69 21.23 13.72
C SER A 336 -11.46 19.73 13.79
N THR A 337 -10.24 19.27 13.44
CA THR A 337 -9.80 17.89 13.60
C THR A 337 -8.38 17.85 14.14
N THR A 338 -8.01 16.76 14.80
CA THR A 338 -6.70 16.59 15.41
C THR A 338 -6.02 15.30 14.98
N SER A 339 -4.70 15.30 14.97
CA SER A 339 -3.87 14.17 14.56
C SER A 339 -2.63 14.05 15.42
N THR A 340 -2.16 12.82 15.62
CA THR A 340 -0.86 12.50 16.25
C THR A 340 0.09 11.80 15.26
N VAL A 341 -0.30 11.70 13.98
CA VAL A 341 0.51 11.06 12.93
C VAL A 341 1.45 12.09 12.31
N ARG A 342 2.73 11.72 12.13
CA ARG A 342 3.78 12.64 11.67
C ARG A 342 3.52 13.17 10.26
N SER A 343 2.90 12.38 9.40
CA SER A 343 2.48 12.78 8.06
C SER A 343 1.18 12.07 7.70
N GLY A 344 0.32 12.73 6.94
CA GLY A 344 -0.97 12.17 6.53
C GLY A 344 -1.85 13.23 5.90
N SER A 345 -3.12 12.88 5.67
CA SER A 345 -4.15 13.83 5.27
C SER A 345 -5.37 13.76 6.19
N ALA A 346 -6.12 14.86 6.27
CA ALA A 346 -7.32 14.99 7.07
C ALA A 346 -8.34 15.88 6.36
N SER A 347 -9.61 15.50 6.47
CA SER A 347 -10.70 16.14 5.74
C SER A 347 -11.68 16.79 6.72
N LEU A 348 -12.05 18.05 6.45
CA LEU A 348 -13.05 18.81 7.20
C LEU A 348 -14.19 19.20 6.26
N ASP A 349 -15.43 18.82 6.59
CA ASP A 349 -16.61 19.18 5.80
C ASP A 349 -17.04 20.61 6.14
N ILE A 350 -16.87 21.55 5.21
CA ILE A 350 -17.20 22.95 5.46
C ILE A 350 -18.04 23.55 4.34
N GLY A 351 -19.12 24.23 4.73
CA GLY A 351 -20.06 24.88 3.82
C GLY A 351 -19.43 26.00 2.96
N ASN A 352 -20.22 26.57 2.05
CA ASN A 352 -19.73 27.52 1.03
C ASN A 352 -19.17 28.85 1.60
N GLY A 353 -18.02 29.32 1.10
CA GLY A 353 -17.51 30.68 1.33
C GLY A 353 -15.98 30.79 1.27
N LYS A 354 -15.42 32.00 1.37
CA LYS A 354 -14.02 32.20 1.77
C LYS A 354 -13.92 31.80 3.25
N LYS A 355 -12.88 31.05 3.63
CA LYS A 355 -12.71 30.56 5.00
C LYS A 355 -11.29 30.79 5.49
N ASP A 356 -11.20 31.13 6.76
CA ASP A 356 -9.95 31.17 7.50
C ASP A 356 -9.62 29.71 7.87
N VAL A 357 -8.41 29.29 7.52
CA VAL A 357 -7.86 27.98 7.89
C VAL A 357 -6.64 28.17 8.78
N SER A 358 -6.53 27.32 9.79
CA SER A 358 -5.33 27.23 10.61
C SER A 358 -4.87 25.79 10.80
N ALA A 359 -3.56 25.62 10.88
CA ALA A 359 -2.90 24.38 11.25
C ALA A 359 -1.92 24.70 12.37
N THR A 360 -2.09 24.02 13.50
CA THR A 360 -1.24 24.21 14.69
C THR A 360 -0.58 22.89 15.02
N VAL A 361 0.73 22.91 15.21
CA VAL A 361 1.48 21.78 15.78
C VAL A 361 2.03 22.18 17.13
N GLU A 362 1.78 21.33 18.13
CA GLU A 362 2.20 21.54 19.52
C GLU A 362 3.15 20.43 19.95
N GLY A 363 4.15 20.78 20.74
CA GLY A 363 5.17 19.85 21.20
C GLY A 363 6.05 20.41 22.32
N PRO A 364 7.00 19.60 22.83
CA PRO A 364 7.79 19.94 24.01
C PRO A 364 8.71 21.16 23.83
N GLY A 365 9.04 21.58 22.61
CA GLY A 365 9.84 22.79 22.34
C GLY A 365 9.03 24.04 22.01
N GLY A 366 7.70 23.97 21.95
CA GLY A 366 6.83 25.09 21.61
C GLY A 366 5.75 24.73 20.60
N THR A 367 5.25 25.74 19.88
CA THR A 367 4.14 25.60 18.94
C THR A 367 4.44 26.32 17.63
N GLU A 368 4.09 25.73 16.50
CA GLU A 368 4.00 26.44 15.21
C GLU A 368 2.53 26.54 14.80
N GLU A 369 2.06 27.76 14.60
CA GLU A 369 0.71 28.05 14.10
C GLU A 369 0.81 28.67 12.70
N CYS A 370 0.21 28.01 11.72
CA CYS A 370 0.13 28.44 10.33
C CYS A 370 -1.31 28.83 9.98
N THR A 371 -1.52 30.08 9.56
CA THR A 371 -2.84 30.60 9.19
C THR A 371 -2.89 31.04 7.73
N ALA A 372 -4.02 30.82 7.07
CA ALA A 372 -4.24 31.25 5.70
C ALA A 372 -5.71 31.53 5.40
N ASP A 373 -5.91 32.29 4.34
CA ASP A 373 -7.21 32.58 3.74
C ASP A 373 -7.34 31.77 2.44
N ILE A 374 -8.36 30.92 2.34
CA ILE A 374 -8.54 30.07 1.17
C ILE A 374 -9.94 30.23 0.57
N LYS A 375 -10.00 30.37 -0.75
CA LYS A 375 -11.24 30.43 -1.52
C LYS A 375 -11.67 29.04 -1.98
N ASN A 376 -12.87 28.99 -2.53
CA ASN A 376 -13.39 27.78 -3.14
C ASN A 376 -12.55 27.37 -4.36
N ASN A 377 -12.23 26.07 -4.48
CA ASN A 377 -11.50 25.51 -5.63
C ASN A 377 -10.06 26.04 -5.74
N GLU A 378 -9.42 26.25 -4.60
CA GLU A 378 -8.07 26.77 -4.45
C GLU A 378 -7.20 25.76 -3.69
N PHE A 379 -5.93 25.70 -4.07
CA PHE A 379 -4.90 24.89 -3.45
C PHE A 379 -3.84 25.81 -2.86
N LEU A 380 -3.47 25.59 -1.60
CA LEU A 380 -2.40 26.29 -0.90
C LEU A 380 -1.34 25.30 -0.47
N ASN A 381 -0.08 25.64 -0.70
CA ASN A 381 1.08 24.97 -0.11
C ASN A 381 1.58 25.76 1.10
N LYS A 382 2.64 25.28 1.77
CA LYS A 382 3.14 25.87 3.03
C LYS A 382 3.50 27.36 2.86
N SER A 383 4.06 27.76 1.72
CA SER A 383 4.41 29.17 1.47
C SER A 383 3.20 30.08 1.30
N GLY A 384 2.00 29.52 1.08
CA GLY A 384 0.72 30.23 1.14
C GLY A 384 0.20 30.48 2.57
N PHE A 385 0.81 29.89 3.60
CA PHE A 385 0.47 30.13 5.00
C PHE A 385 1.39 31.17 5.64
N THR A 386 0.84 31.95 6.57
CA THR A 386 1.61 32.76 7.51
C THR A 386 1.84 31.93 8.76
N CYS A 387 3.04 31.37 8.89
CA CYS A 387 3.44 30.54 10.03
C CYS A 387 4.22 31.33 11.07
N THR A 388 3.84 31.18 12.34
CA THR A 388 4.51 31.78 13.50
C THR A 388 4.92 30.69 14.48
N VAL A 389 6.19 30.71 14.90
CA VAL A 389 6.75 29.74 15.85
C VAL A 389 6.91 30.42 17.21
N SER A 390 6.27 29.87 18.24
CA SER A 390 6.43 30.27 19.63
C SER A 390 7.24 29.22 20.39
N SER A 391 8.10 29.65 21.31
CA SER A 391 8.71 28.76 22.29
C SER A 391 7.75 28.51 23.46
N ALA A 392 7.86 27.33 24.07
CA ALA A 392 7.17 26.99 25.32
C ALA A 392 7.64 27.84 26.52
#